data_AF-A0A9E5ZS19-F1
#
_entry.id   AF-A0A9E5ZS19-F1
#
_cell.length_a   1.000
_cell.length_b   1.000
_cell.length_c   1.000
_cell.angle_alpha   90.00
_cell.angle_beta   90.00
_cell.angle_gamma   90.00
#
_symmetry.space_group_name_H-M   'P 1'
#
loop_
_entity.id
_entity.type
_entity.pdbx_description
1 polymer ?
#
loop_
_entity_poly.entity_id
_entity_poly.type
_entity_poly.pdbx_seq_one_letter_code
_entity_poly.pdbx_strand_id
1 'polypeptide(L)'
;MDIVFQTLVYLEAKGKLLFGKNFKIYEDDMQILYKLSVYFVKDEASCDKLGIDLNKGILLFGPVGCGKTSLIKLLRNIVPHFKPYEVLPTRNITFGFNNIGFKTIEEFGNNKFFCFDDLGVEPIGRHFGKGCNVMSEVLLSRYELLLKI
;
A
#
# COMPACT_ATOMS: atom_id res chain seq x y z
N MET A 1 -22.71 -5.08 14.69
CA MET A 1 -21.54 -5.25 15.58
C MET A 1 -20.79 -6.56 15.24
N ASP A 2 -21.49 -7.59 14.76
CA ASP A 2 -20.90 -8.92 14.48
C ASP A 2 -19.89 -8.99 13.33
N ILE A 3 -20.12 -8.31 12.19
CA ILE A 3 -19.23 -8.44 11.02
C ILE A 3 -17.81 -7.92 11.28
N VAL A 4 -17.69 -6.77 11.94
CA VAL A 4 -16.37 -6.18 12.25
C VAL A 4 -15.59 -7.10 13.19
N PHE A 5 -16.27 -7.67 14.19
CA PHE A 5 -15.66 -8.63 15.11
C PHE A 5 -15.21 -9.91 14.37
N GLN A 6 -16.03 -10.45 13.48
CA GLN A 6 -15.66 -11.62 12.65
C GLN A 6 -14.45 -11.31 11.75
N THR A 7 -14.39 -10.14 11.14
CA THR A 7 -13.23 -9.71 10.34
C THR A 7 -11.96 -9.66 11.20
N LEU A 8 -12.04 -9.14 12.42
CA LEU A 8 -10.89 -9.07 13.32
C LEU A 8 -10.39 -10.44 13.76
N VAL A 9 -11.29 -11.35 14.12
CA VAL A 9 -10.94 -12.74 14.46
C VAL A 9 -10.26 -13.42 13.27
N TYR A 10 -10.80 -13.24 12.06
CA TYR A 10 -10.21 -13.76 10.83
C TYR A 10 -8.82 -13.17 10.58
N LEU A 11 -8.67 -11.85 10.70
CA LEU A 11 -7.41 -11.15 10.48
C LEU A 11 -6.36 -11.56 11.51
N GLU A 12 -6.70 -11.73 12.78
CA GLU A 12 -5.75 -12.21 13.77
C GLU A 12 -5.30 -13.65 13.47
N ALA A 13 -6.24 -14.53 13.12
CA ALA A 13 -5.90 -15.91 12.73
C ALA A 13 -4.99 -15.95 11.49
N LYS A 14 -5.29 -15.14 10.46
CA LYS A 14 -4.44 -15.01 9.26
C LYS A 14 -3.08 -14.40 9.58
N GLY A 15 -3.03 -13.40 10.45
CA GLY A 15 -1.79 -12.79 10.90
C GLY A 15 -0.90 -13.80 11.64
N LYS A 16 -1.49 -14.66 12.47
CA LYS A 16 -0.74 -15.76 13.12
C LYS A 16 -0.15 -16.75 12.13
N LEU A 17 -0.85 -17.04 11.04
CA LEU A 17 -0.34 -17.90 9.96
C LEU A 17 0.79 -17.23 9.16
N LEU A 18 0.70 -15.93 8.90
CA LEU A 18 1.65 -15.18 8.08
C LEU A 18 2.91 -14.73 8.85
N PHE A 19 2.76 -14.35 10.11
CA PHE A 19 3.80 -13.69 10.91
C PHE A 19 4.20 -14.46 12.17
N GLY A 20 3.57 -15.62 12.42
CA GLY A 20 3.86 -16.50 13.54
C GLY A 20 2.87 -16.40 14.69
N LYS A 21 2.88 -17.41 15.57
CA LYS A 21 1.88 -17.64 16.63
C LYS A 21 1.69 -16.47 17.61
N ASN A 22 2.70 -15.61 17.75
CA ASN A 22 2.69 -14.47 18.66
C ASN A 22 2.05 -13.20 18.04
N PHE A 23 1.64 -13.25 16.77
CA PHE A 23 0.93 -12.14 16.16
C PHE A 23 -0.38 -11.85 16.92
N LYS A 24 -0.63 -10.57 17.17
CA LYS A 24 -1.82 -10.08 17.87
C LYS A 24 -2.24 -8.75 17.28
N ILE A 25 -3.55 -8.52 17.20
CA ILE A 25 -4.10 -7.21 16.89
C ILE A 25 -4.39 -6.51 18.22
N TYR A 26 -3.90 -5.28 18.38
CA TYR A 26 -4.14 -4.49 19.58
C TYR A 26 -5.36 -3.60 19.40
N GLU A 27 -5.99 -3.21 20.51
CA GLU A 27 -7.16 -2.34 20.48
C GLU A 27 -6.86 -0.98 19.81
N ASP A 28 -5.64 -0.48 19.98
CA ASP A 28 -5.16 0.76 19.36
C ASP A 28 -5.15 0.68 17.82
N ASP A 29 -4.98 -0.53 17.25
CA ASP A 29 -4.99 -0.76 15.80
C ASP A 29 -6.40 -0.84 15.20
N MET A 30 -7.44 -0.91 16.05
CA MET A 30 -8.80 -1.22 15.60
C MET A 30 -9.38 -0.14 14.69
N GLN A 31 -9.12 1.14 15.02
CA GLN A 31 -9.61 2.25 14.21
C GLN A 31 -8.98 2.27 12.82
N ILE A 32 -7.66 2.03 12.73
CA ILE A 32 -6.96 2.01 11.44
C ILE A 32 -7.36 0.78 10.62
N LEU A 33 -7.48 -0.39 11.26
CA LEU A 33 -7.96 -1.61 10.62
C LEU A 33 -9.39 -1.47 10.09
N TYR A 34 -10.27 -0.81 10.84
CA TYR A 34 -11.64 -0.55 10.40
C TYR A 34 -11.67 0.34 9.15
N LYS A 35 -10.99 1.49 9.17
CA LYS A 35 -10.91 2.40 8.01
C LYS A 35 -10.31 1.72 6.78
N LEU A 36 -9.21 0.98 6.97
CA LEU A 36 -8.58 0.24 5.89
C LEU A 36 -9.50 -0.87 5.35
N SER A 37 -10.17 -1.62 6.22
CA SER A 37 -11.09 -2.67 5.79
C SER A 37 -12.23 -2.09 4.96
N VAL A 38 -12.85 -0.99 5.42
CA VAL A 38 -13.91 -0.26 4.70
C VAL A 38 -13.44 0.18 3.30
N TYR A 39 -12.24 0.75 3.20
CA TYR A 39 -11.66 1.14 1.90
C TYR A 39 -11.45 -0.08 0.99
N PHE A 40 -10.90 -1.18 1.52
CA PHE A 40 -10.56 -2.37 0.73
C PHE A 40 -11.80 -3.10 0.21
N VAL A 41 -12.87 -3.18 1.00
CA VAL A 41 -14.15 -3.77 0.57
C VAL A 41 -14.97 -2.82 -0.31
N LYS A 42 -14.55 -1.56 -0.46
CA LYS A 42 -15.23 -0.51 -1.23
C LYS A 42 -16.67 -0.26 -0.77
N ASP A 43 -16.88 -0.19 0.55
CA ASP A 43 -18.16 0.22 1.10
C ASP A 43 -18.30 1.74 0.96
N GLU A 44 -18.96 2.18 -0.11
CA GLU A 44 -19.19 3.60 -0.44
C GLU A 44 -19.87 4.35 0.71
N ALA A 45 -20.93 3.78 1.31
CA ALA A 45 -21.68 4.44 2.36
C ALA A 45 -20.85 4.66 3.63
N SER A 46 -19.99 3.70 4.00
CA SER A 46 -19.06 3.88 5.12
C SER A 46 -17.89 4.78 4.76
N CYS A 47 -17.39 4.74 3.52
CA CYS A 47 -16.33 5.63 3.05
C CYS A 47 -16.78 7.10 3.10
N ASP A 48 -17.99 7.41 2.64
CA ASP A 48 -18.57 8.76 2.67
C ASP A 48 -18.66 9.30 4.10
N LYS A 49 -19.13 8.46 5.04
CA LYS A 49 -19.21 8.83 6.47
C LYS A 49 -17.84 9.07 7.10
N LEU A 50 -16.81 8.39 6.61
CA LEU A 50 -15.43 8.49 7.11
C LEU A 50 -14.60 9.54 6.36
N GLY A 51 -15.16 10.18 5.32
CA GLY A 51 -14.44 11.11 4.45
C GLY A 51 -13.33 10.45 3.63
N ILE A 52 -13.49 9.17 3.28
CA ILE A 52 -12.53 8.38 2.50
C ILE A 52 -12.95 8.39 1.03
N ASP A 53 -12.05 8.83 0.15
CA ASP A 53 -12.26 8.83 -1.30
C ASP A 53 -11.71 7.53 -1.92
N LEU A 54 -12.59 6.68 -2.44
CA LEU A 54 -12.23 5.40 -3.05
C LEU A 54 -11.43 5.53 -4.35
N ASN A 55 -11.35 6.74 -4.93
CA ASN A 55 -10.56 7.02 -6.13
C ASN A 55 -9.11 7.42 -5.81
N LYS A 56 -8.78 7.61 -4.53
CA LYS A 56 -7.45 8.01 -4.07
C LYS A 56 -6.71 6.84 -3.43
N GLY A 57 -5.39 6.82 -3.58
CA GLY A 57 -4.53 5.87 -2.89
C GLY A 57 -4.42 6.13 -1.38
N ILE A 58 -3.98 5.12 -0.63
CA ILE A 58 -3.72 5.23 0.81
C ILE A 58 -2.24 5.50 1.06
N LEU A 59 -1.94 6.46 1.93
CA LEU A 59 -0.63 6.62 2.55
C LEU A 59 -0.68 6.11 3.99
N LEU A 60 0.07 5.05 4.29
CA LEU A 60 0.22 4.53 5.65
C LEU A 60 1.58 4.96 6.22
N PHE A 61 1.56 5.86 7.19
CA PHE A 61 2.75 6.45 7.82
C PHE A 61 2.78 6.17 9.33
N GLY A 62 3.99 6.05 9.90
CA GLY A 62 4.23 5.81 11.32
C GLY A 62 5.67 5.38 11.59
N PRO A 63 6.08 5.27 12.87
CA PRO A 63 7.44 4.92 13.25
C PRO A 63 7.88 3.54 12.73
N VAL A 64 9.19 3.30 12.68
CA VAL A 64 9.73 1.99 12.30
C VAL A 64 9.22 0.93 13.29
N GLY A 65 8.80 -0.22 12.78
CA GLY A 65 8.34 -1.34 13.61
C GLY A 65 6.86 -1.31 14.03
N CYS A 66 6.07 -0.28 13.70
CA CYS A 66 4.63 -0.24 14.04
C CYS A 66 3.73 -1.15 13.18
N GLY A 67 4.30 -2.09 12.41
CA GLY A 67 3.51 -3.10 11.69
C GLY A 67 2.85 -2.66 10.38
N LYS A 68 3.19 -1.49 9.81
CA LYS A 68 2.62 -0.98 8.53
C LYS A 68 2.59 -2.01 7.40
N THR A 69 3.76 -2.56 7.07
CA THR A 69 3.90 -3.57 6.02
C THR A 69 3.12 -4.85 6.36
N SER A 70 3.08 -5.24 7.63
CA SER A 70 2.31 -6.39 8.11
C SER A 70 0.81 -6.18 7.92
N LEU A 71 0.29 -5.01 8.27
CA LEU A 71 -1.11 -4.63 8.06
C LEU A 71 -1.49 -4.68 6.58
N ILE A 72 -0.68 -4.09 5.71
CA ILE A 72 -0.94 -4.10 4.25
C ILE A 72 -0.92 -5.52 3.71
N LYS A 73 0.04 -6.37 4.10
CA LYS A 73 0.09 -7.77 3.67
C LYS A 73 -1.11 -8.56 4.19
N LEU A 74 -1.55 -8.27 5.41
CA LEU A 74 -2.68 -8.92 6.06
C LEU A 74 -4.01 -8.58 5.37
N LEU A 75 -4.25 -7.30 5.07
CA LEU A 75 -5.49 -6.82 4.45
C LEU A 75 -5.71 -7.33 3.02
N ARG A 76 -4.67 -7.83 2.33
CA ARG A 76 -4.86 -8.55 1.05
C ARG A 76 -5.79 -9.76 1.18
N ASN A 77 -5.93 -10.31 2.39
CA ASN A 77 -6.68 -11.54 2.64
C ASN A 77 -8.18 -11.31 2.89
N ILE A 78 -8.65 -10.06 3.05
CA ILE A 78 -10.08 -9.78 3.28
C ILE A 78 -10.88 -9.65 1.99
N VAL A 79 -10.22 -9.36 0.86
CA VAL A 79 -10.86 -9.16 -0.45
C VAL A 79 -10.16 -9.98 -1.55
N PRO A 80 -10.18 -11.32 -1.47
CA PRO A 80 -9.40 -12.18 -2.37
C PRO A 80 -9.82 -12.07 -3.85
N HIS A 81 -11.03 -11.59 -4.12
CA HIS A 81 -11.56 -11.41 -5.47
C HIS A 81 -11.20 -10.06 -6.10
N PHE A 82 -10.67 -9.11 -5.32
CA PHE A 82 -10.30 -7.80 -5.82
C PHE A 82 -8.93 -7.82 -6.50
N LYS A 83 -8.70 -6.91 -7.47
CA LYS A 83 -7.41 -6.79 -8.18
C LYS A 83 -6.27 -6.77 -7.16
N PRO A 84 -5.37 -7.77 -7.16
CA PRO A 84 -4.25 -7.78 -6.24
C PRO A 84 -3.33 -6.63 -6.60
N TYR A 85 -3.01 -5.77 -5.64
CA TYR A 85 -1.89 -4.86 -5.79
C TYR A 85 -0.58 -5.61 -5.58
N GLU A 86 0.44 -5.21 -6.30
CA GLU A 86 1.80 -5.71 -6.11
C GLU A 86 2.47 -4.91 -4.99
N VAL A 87 3.07 -5.59 -4.01
CA VAL A 87 3.83 -4.95 -2.94
C VAL A 87 5.29 -4.90 -3.37
N LEU A 88 5.82 -3.70 -3.57
CA LEU A 88 7.14 -3.46 -4.13
C LEU A 88 7.92 -2.52 -3.21
N PRO A 89 9.07 -2.98 -2.66
CA PRO A 89 9.99 -2.07 -1.98
C PRO A 89 10.49 -1.00 -2.94
N THR A 90 10.39 0.28 -2.57
CA THR A 90 10.80 1.40 -3.43
C THR A 90 12.27 1.37 -3.84
N ARG A 91 13.14 0.79 -3.00
CA ARG A 91 14.55 0.53 -3.33
C ARG A 91 14.71 -0.34 -4.58
N ASN A 92 13.84 -1.32 -4.80
CA ASN A 92 13.92 -2.20 -5.97
C ASN A 92 13.58 -1.45 -7.24
N ILE A 93 12.61 -0.53 -7.18
CA ILE A 93 12.26 0.37 -8.27
C ILE A 93 13.46 1.26 -8.60
N THR A 94 14.10 1.82 -7.58
CA THR A 94 15.32 2.62 -7.78
C THR A 94 16.46 1.81 -8.43
N PHE A 95 16.66 0.57 -8.02
CA PHE A 95 17.67 -0.30 -8.65
C PHE A 95 17.31 -0.64 -10.10
N GLY A 96 16.02 -0.85 -10.40
CA GLY A 96 15.52 -0.97 -11.76
C GLY A 96 15.89 0.25 -12.61
N PHE A 97 15.64 1.45 -12.10
CA PHE A 97 15.96 2.70 -12.79
C PHE A 97 17.47 2.83 -13.07
N ASN A 98 18.32 2.42 -12.14
CA ASN A 98 19.77 2.47 -12.36
C ASN A 98 20.19 1.62 -13.59
N ASN A 99 19.50 0.50 -13.80
CA ASN A 99 19.79 -0.43 -14.89
C ASN A 99 19.16 0.00 -16.23
N ILE A 100 17.84 0.26 -16.24
CA ILE A 100 17.07 0.46 -17.48
C ILE A 100 16.50 1.88 -17.66
N GLY A 101 16.80 2.79 -16.73
CA GLY A 101 16.46 4.21 -16.83
C GLY A 101 14.97 4.49 -16.76
N PHE A 102 14.51 5.43 -17.59
CA PHE A 102 13.14 5.95 -17.57
C PHE A 102 12.07 4.90 -17.90
N LYS A 103 12.42 3.77 -18.52
CA LYS A 103 11.49 2.64 -18.70
C LYS A 103 10.93 2.15 -17.35
N THR A 104 11.72 2.20 -16.29
CA THR A 104 11.25 1.89 -14.93
C THR A 104 10.17 2.87 -14.47
N ILE A 105 10.34 4.17 -14.75
CA ILE A 105 9.34 5.18 -14.37
C ILE A 105 8.04 4.93 -15.11
N GLU A 106 8.09 4.61 -16.42
CA GLU A 106 6.91 4.24 -17.20
C GLU A 106 6.22 2.97 -16.69
N GLU A 107 7.00 1.96 -16.30
CA GLU A 107 6.51 0.68 -15.79
C GLU A 107 5.74 0.81 -14.47
N PHE A 108 6.19 1.68 -13.56
CA PHE A 108 5.53 1.89 -12.26
C PHE A 108 4.64 3.14 -12.22
N GLY A 109 4.76 4.01 -13.22
CA GLY A 109 3.99 5.24 -13.42
C GLY A 109 2.59 5.04 -14.01
N ASN A 110 2.19 3.80 -14.33
CA ASN A 110 0.97 3.49 -15.07
C ASN A 110 -0.28 3.24 -14.19
N ASN A 111 -1.41 2.86 -14.80
CA ASN A 111 -2.69 2.62 -14.11
C ASN A 111 -2.81 1.27 -13.35
N LYS A 112 -1.72 0.51 -13.18
CA LYS A 112 -1.74 -0.69 -12.34
C LYS A 112 -1.80 -0.32 -10.85
N PHE A 113 -2.20 -1.28 -10.02
CA PHE A 113 -2.31 -1.11 -8.57
C PHE A 113 -1.02 -1.60 -7.90
N PHE A 114 -0.35 -0.68 -7.20
CA PHE A 114 0.88 -0.97 -6.46
C PHE A 114 0.75 -0.52 -5.01
N CYS A 115 1.43 -1.24 -4.13
CA CYS A 115 1.82 -0.76 -2.81
C CYS A 115 3.34 -0.54 -2.82
N PHE A 116 3.75 0.73 -2.83
CA PHE A 116 5.15 1.12 -2.71
C PHE A 116 5.57 1.07 -1.24
N ASP A 117 6.22 -0.03 -0.85
CA ASP A 117 6.67 -0.28 0.51
C ASP A 117 7.98 0.46 0.79
N ASP A 118 8.16 0.93 2.02
CA ASP A 118 9.37 1.67 2.44
C ASP A 118 9.61 2.99 1.66
N LEU A 119 8.54 3.69 1.26
CA LEU A 119 8.64 5.00 0.61
C LEU A 119 9.41 6.01 1.47
N GLY A 120 10.40 6.66 0.86
CA GLY A 120 11.25 7.69 1.48
C GLY A 120 12.58 7.16 2.03
N VAL A 121 12.83 5.84 2.04
CA VAL A 121 14.14 5.28 2.39
C VAL A 121 14.94 4.77 1.18
N GLU A 122 14.36 4.85 -0.03
CA GLU A 122 15.08 4.56 -1.26
C GLU A 122 16.24 5.54 -1.51
N PRO A 123 17.36 5.08 -2.11
CA PRO A 123 18.46 5.96 -2.47
C PRO A 123 18.09 6.85 -3.66
N ILE A 124 18.92 7.87 -3.94
CA ILE A 124 18.84 8.60 -5.20
C ILE A 124 19.24 7.65 -6.34
N GLY A 125 18.37 7.51 -7.33
CA GLY A 125 18.64 6.73 -8.54
C GLY A 125 19.66 7.44 -9.43
N ARG A 126 20.50 6.67 -10.13
CA ARG A 126 21.51 7.16 -11.06
C ARG A 126 21.48 6.35 -12.34
N HIS A 127 21.25 7.02 -13.45
CA HIS A 127 21.31 6.42 -14.78
C HIS A 127 22.18 7.32 -15.69
N PHE A 128 23.22 6.75 -16.30
CA PHE A 128 24.26 7.49 -17.05
C PHE A 128 24.82 8.71 -16.29
N GLY A 129 25.03 8.57 -14.98
CA GLY A 129 25.60 9.63 -14.13
C GLY A 129 24.62 10.71 -13.69
N LYS A 130 23.40 10.77 -14.25
CA LYS A 130 22.36 11.72 -13.84
C LYS A 130 21.60 11.19 -12.63
N GLY A 131 21.55 11.98 -11.56
CA GLY A 131 20.74 11.70 -10.37
C GLY A 131 19.25 11.93 -10.62
N CYS A 132 18.40 11.09 -10.01
CA CYS A 132 16.95 11.15 -10.14
C CYS A 132 16.28 10.71 -8.83
N ASN A 133 15.28 11.46 -8.37
CA ASN A 133 14.36 10.98 -7.34
C ASN A 133 13.31 10.09 -8.01
N VAL A 134 13.64 8.80 -8.14
CA VAL A 134 12.87 7.85 -8.96
C VAL A 134 11.41 7.75 -8.50
N MET A 135 11.18 7.68 -7.19
CA MET A 135 9.81 7.56 -6.68
C MET A 135 9.00 8.84 -6.85
N SER A 136 9.62 10.02 -6.80
CA SER A 136 8.93 11.28 -7.11
C SER A 136 8.44 11.29 -8.56
N GLU A 137 9.29 10.90 -9.51
CA GLU A 137 8.91 10.81 -10.93
C GLU A 137 7.81 9.77 -11.17
N VAL A 138 7.88 8.61 -10.51
CA VAL A 138 6.81 7.60 -10.56
C VAL A 138 5.49 8.18 -10.06
N LEU A 139 5.48 8.82 -8.88
CA LEU A 139 4.25 9.38 -8.31
C LEU A 139 3.69 10.54 -9.15
N LEU A 140 4.55 11.39 -9.70
CA LEU A 140 4.15 12.46 -10.62
C LEU A 140 3.52 11.89 -11.90
N SER A 141 4.14 10.89 -12.52
CA SER A 141 3.58 10.24 -13.72
C SER A 141 2.19 9.66 -13.45
N ARG A 142 1.98 9.05 -12.29
CA ARG A 142 0.67 8.52 -11.87
C ARG A 142 -0.35 9.62 -11.63
N TYR A 143 0.07 10.73 -11.03
CA TYR A 143 -0.79 11.89 -10.79
C TYR A 143 -1.28 12.50 -12.10
N GLU A 144 -0.41 12.62 -13.11
CA GLU A 144 -0.79 13.10 -14.44
C GLU A 144 -1.82 12.21 -15.13
N LEU A 145 -1.80 10.90 -14.88
CA LEU A 145 -2.81 9.99 -15.41
C LEU A 145 -4.18 10.22 -14.76
N LEU A 146 -4.22 10.58 -13.48
CA LEU A 146 -5.47 10.91 -12.78
C LEU A 146 -6.10 12.20 -13.29
N LEU A 147 -5.29 13.16 -13.77
CA LEU A 147 -5.79 14.42 -14.36
C LEU A 147 -6.37 14.26 -15.77
N LYS A 148 -6.10 13.14 -16.45
CA LYS A 148 -6.56 12.86 -17.82
C LYS A 148 -7.89 12.10 -17.87
N ILE A 149 -8.44 11.75 -16.71
CA ILE A 149 -9.72 11.02 -16.52
C ILE A 149 -10.77 12.04 -16.09
#